data_AF-A0A0L8GWI2-F1
#
_entry.id   AF-A0A0L8GWI2-F1
#
_cell.length_a   1.000
_cell.length_b   1.000
_cell.length_c   1.000
_cell.angle_alpha   90.00
_cell.angle_beta   90.00
_cell.angle_gamma   90.00
#
_symmetry.space_group_name_H-M   'P 1'
#
loop_
_entity.id
_entity.type
_entity.pdbx_description
1 polymer ?
#
loop_
_entity_poly.entity_id
_entity_poly.type
_entity_poly.pdbx_seq_one_letter_code
_entity_poly.pdbx_strand_id
1 'polypeptide(L)'
;MDLLLPFCEDTECHNSGIYVYSEEQWHNLSVDFAQAQWRFVLPENADKLVKPPITLRAGDYNLDGYPDLLTVLINQNHTQKVFLLKNVAFTQDNFTRTFSIDYKASFTQPTGSAFLAAFFDIDEDGVLDVFITSRQTDSKTKLQTFKNKFLEDAYFLKVMVVSGLCGEDCNVAPYGTNQP
;
A
#
# COMPACT_ATOMS: atom_id res chain seq x y z
N MET A 1 1.61 -9.06 -19.61
CA MET A 1 0.84 -8.27 -18.63
C MET A 1 0.86 -9.08 -17.39
N ASP A 2 1.46 -8.55 -16.34
CA ASP A 2 1.69 -9.32 -15.13
C ASP A 2 0.53 -9.08 -14.19
N LEU A 3 -0.10 -10.16 -13.74
CA LEU A 3 -1.29 -10.11 -12.89
C LEU A 3 -0.90 -10.56 -11.49
N LEU A 4 -1.25 -9.75 -10.49
CA LEU A 4 -1.07 -10.09 -9.08
C LEU A 4 -2.43 -10.47 -8.49
N LEU A 5 -2.53 -11.67 -7.93
CA LEU A 5 -3.77 -12.17 -7.32
C LEU A 5 -3.52 -12.72 -5.91
N PRO A 6 -4.37 -12.36 -4.93
CA PRO A 6 -4.44 -13.11 -3.68
C PRO A 6 -5.10 -14.47 -3.94
N PHE A 7 -4.60 -15.50 -3.29
CA PHE A 7 -5.08 -16.87 -3.46
C PHE A 7 -5.21 -17.59 -2.11
N CYS A 8 -6.23 -18.43 -2.01
CA CYS A 8 -6.43 -19.38 -0.93
C CYS A 8 -6.27 -20.78 -1.50
N GLU A 9 -5.27 -21.54 -1.04
CA GLU A 9 -5.05 -22.91 -1.53
C GLU A 9 -6.04 -23.91 -0.95
N ASP A 10 -6.62 -23.61 0.22
CA ASP A 10 -7.67 -24.41 0.86
C ASP A 10 -8.96 -23.61 1.08
N THR A 11 -10.05 -24.33 1.37
CA THR A 11 -11.41 -23.78 1.52
C THR A 11 -11.56 -22.83 2.72
N GLU A 12 -10.68 -22.93 3.71
CA GLU A 12 -10.69 -22.08 4.91
C GLU A 12 -9.60 -20.99 4.86
N CYS A 13 -8.83 -20.96 3.76
CA CYS A 13 -7.71 -20.08 3.48
C CYS A 13 -6.57 -20.17 4.50
N HIS A 14 -6.38 -21.30 5.19
CA HIS A 14 -5.25 -21.48 6.10
C HIS A 14 -3.90 -21.32 5.39
N ASN A 15 -3.82 -21.78 4.14
CA ASN A 15 -2.74 -21.58 3.21
C ASN A 15 -3.12 -20.41 2.28
N SER A 16 -2.77 -19.21 2.73
CA SER A 16 -2.92 -17.96 1.96
C SER A 16 -1.62 -17.65 1.21
N GLY A 17 -1.73 -17.19 -0.03
CA GLY A 17 -0.59 -16.80 -0.85
C GLY A 17 -0.91 -15.64 -1.79
N ILE A 18 0.13 -14.98 -2.28
CA ILE A 18 0.02 -13.99 -3.36
C ILE A 18 0.77 -14.53 -4.55
N TYR A 19 0.08 -14.62 -5.68
CA TYR A 19 0.62 -15.14 -6.92
C TYR A 19 0.78 -14.04 -7.95
N VAL A 20 1.85 -14.13 -8.73
CA VAL A 20 2.08 -13.32 -9.91
C VAL A 20 2.01 -14.20 -11.16
N TYR A 21 1.27 -13.75 -12.16
CA TYR A 21 1.29 -14.35 -13.49
C TYR A 21 2.36 -13.66 -14.32
N SER A 22 3.40 -14.39 -14.72
CA SER A 22 4.49 -13.91 -15.56
C SER A 22 4.98 -15.04 -16.46
N GLU A 23 5.34 -14.72 -17.70
CA GLU A 23 5.83 -15.69 -18.69
C GLU A 23 4.89 -16.91 -18.85
N GLU A 24 3.60 -16.64 -18.91
CA GLU A 24 2.53 -17.65 -19.05
C GLU A 24 2.40 -18.65 -17.88
N GLN A 25 3.05 -18.40 -16.75
CA GLN A 25 3.03 -19.26 -15.57
C GLN A 25 2.65 -18.48 -14.30
N TRP A 26 2.04 -19.18 -13.34
CA TRP A 26 1.75 -18.65 -12.01
C TRP A 26 2.92 -18.94 -11.07
N HIS A 27 3.39 -17.90 -10.39
CA HIS A 27 4.50 -17.99 -9.44
C HIS A 27 4.04 -17.48 -8.07
N ASN A 28 4.33 -18.23 -7.01
CA ASN A 28 4.02 -17.81 -5.65
C ASN A 28 5.11 -16.85 -5.15
N LEU A 29 4.73 -15.64 -4.72
CA LEU A 29 5.67 -14.65 -4.19
C LEU A 29 6.24 -15.02 -2.82
N SER A 30 5.78 -16.11 -2.19
CA SER A 30 6.29 -16.64 -0.93
C SER A 30 6.22 -15.63 0.22
N VAL A 31 5.12 -14.87 0.27
CA VAL A 31 4.84 -13.92 1.35
C VAL A 31 4.61 -14.68 2.66
N ASP A 32 5.36 -14.35 3.71
CA ASP A 32 5.27 -15.03 5.00
C ASP A 32 4.07 -14.52 5.82
N PHE A 33 2.97 -15.29 5.78
CA PHE A 33 1.79 -15.08 6.62
C PHE A 33 1.86 -15.81 7.98
N ALA A 34 2.90 -16.64 8.22
CA ALA A 34 2.93 -17.62 9.29
C ALA A 34 3.16 -17.02 10.68
N GLN A 35 3.78 -15.84 10.79
CA GLN A 35 4.22 -15.25 12.07
C GLN A 35 3.13 -15.13 13.14
N ALA A 36 1.84 -15.11 12.75
CA ALA A 36 0.71 -15.18 13.68
C ALA A 36 -0.52 -15.88 13.07
N GLN A 37 -0.28 -16.81 12.13
CA GLN A 37 -1.33 -17.56 11.43
C GLN A 37 -2.41 -16.65 10.82
N TRP A 38 -1.94 -15.56 10.23
CA TRP A 38 -2.81 -14.63 9.51
C TRP A 38 -3.17 -15.24 8.16
N ARG A 39 -4.38 -14.95 7.69
CA ARG A 39 -4.88 -15.42 6.40
C ARG A 39 -5.84 -14.43 5.78
N PHE A 40 -6.09 -14.56 4.48
CA PHE A 40 -7.10 -13.73 3.82
C PHE A 40 -8.50 -14.00 4.38
N VAL A 41 -9.32 -12.95 4.40
CA VAL A 41 -10.71 -13.04 4.83
C VAL A 41 -11.55 -13.58 3.67
N LEU A 42 -12.15 -14.75 3.86
CA LEU A 42 -13.13 -15.28 2.90
C LEU A 42 -14.40 -14.42 2.91
N PRO A 43 -15.07 -14.21 1.76
CA PRO A 43 -16.29 -13.41 1.68
C PRO A 43 -17.43 -13.88 2.61
N GLU A 44 -17.45 -15.18 2.95
CA GLU A 44 -18.41 -15.75 3.90
C GLU A 44 -18.17 -15.29 5.35
N ASN A 45 -16.91 -15.06 5.69
CA ASN A 45 -16.46 -14.56 6.99
C ASN A 45 -16.34 -13.03 7.01
N ALA A 46 -16.65 -12.37 5.90
CA ALA A 46 -16.67 -10.92 5.81
C ALA A 46 -17.89 -10.33 6.53
N ASP A 47 -17.88 -9.01 6.67
CA ASP A 47 -18.93 -8.28 7.34
C ASP A 47 -20.31 -8.49 6.68
N LYS A 48 -21.38 -8.67 7.47
CA LYS A 48 -22.75 -8.82 6.95
C LYS A 48 -23.21 -7.66 6.06
N LEU A 49 -22.71 -6.44 6.28
CA LEU A 49 -23.08 -5.26 5.51
C LEU A 49 -22.39 -5.23 4.15
N VAL A 50 -21.14 -5.68 4.09
CA VAL A 50 -20.33 -5.68 2.87
C VAL A 50 -19.50 -6.95 2.86
N LYS A 51 -19.70 -7.77 1.84
CA LYS A 51 -18.90 -8.98 1.58
C LYS A 51 -17.91 -8.71 0.44
N PRO A 52 -16.83 -7.92 0.68
CA PRO A 52 -15.86 -7.71 -0.36
C PRO A 52 -15.20 -9.06 -0.72
N PRO A 53 -14.80 -9.25 -1.99
CA PRO A 53 -13.84 -10.31 -2.31
C PRO A 53 -12.53 -10.06 -1.53
N ILE A 54 -11.61 -11.01 -1.57
CA ILE A 54 -10.26 -10.76 -1.07
C ILE A 54 -9.69 -9.58 -1.86
N THR A 55 -9.33 -8.50 -1.16
CA THR A 55 -8.88 -7.26 -1.79
C THR A 55 -7.45 -6.95 -1.42
N LEU A 56 -6.66 -6.59 -2.42
CA LEU A 56 -5.35 -5.97 -2.27
C LEU A 56 -5.48 -4.55 -2.81
N ARG A 57 -5.15 -3.55 -1.98
CA ARG A 57 -5.11 -2.15 -2.41
C ARG A 57 -3.66 -1.76 -2.64
N ALA A 58 -3.32 -1.37 -3.85
CA ALA A 58 -1.97 -0.94 -4.19
C ALA A 58 -1.76 0.54 -3.89
N GLY A 59 -0.58 0.90 -3.40
CA GLY A 59 -0.15 2.28 -3.16
C GLY A 59 1.28 2.30 -2.62
N ASP A 60 2.08 3.28 -3.02
CA ASP A 60 3.46 3.46 -2.52
C ASP A 60 3.40 4.20 -1.18
N TYR A 61 3.39 3.47 -0.07
CA TYR A 61 3.15 4.05 1.26
C TYR A 61 4.43 4.64 1.86
N ASN A 62 5.60 4.12 1.49
CA ASN A 62 6.91 4.58 1.95
C ASN A 62 7.67 5.44 0.92
N LEU A 63 7.04 5.77 -0.21
CA LEU A 63 7.59 6.62 -1.28
C LEU A 63 8.93 6.10 -1.85
N ASP A 64 9.11 4.78 -1.91
CA ASP A 64 10.36 4.17 -2.40
C ASP A 64 10.34 3.87 -3.91
N GLY A 65 9.25 4.23 -4.60
CA GLY A 65 9.04 4.02 -6.03
C GLY A 65 8.46 2.64 -6.37
N TYR A 66 8.18 1.79 -5.38
CA TYR A 66 7.59 0.47 -5.57
C TYR A 66 6.23 0.38 -4.86
N PRO A 67 5.15 0.05 -5.58
CA PRO A 67 3.82 -0.05 -4.96
C PRO A 67 3.79 -1.12 -3.86
N ASP A 68 3.38 -0.71 -2.67
CA ASP A 68 3.02 -1.58 -1.55
C ASP A 68 1.57 -2.05 -1.67
N LEU A 69 1.18 -2.99 -0.80
CA LEU A 69 -0.18 -3.50 -0.73
C LEU A 69 -0.78 -3.30 0.67
N LEU A 70 -2.07 -2.97 0.71
CA LEU A 70 -2.87 -2.92 1.93
C LEU A 70 -4.00 -3.95 1.84
N THR A 71 -4.14 -4.77 2.88
CA THR A 71 -5.12 -5.85 2.92
C THR A 71 -5.66 -6.06 4.33
N VAL A 72 -6.82 -6.71 4.42
CA VAL A 72 -7.39 -7.19 5.68
C VAL A 72 -7.07 -8.67 5.81
N LEU A 73 -6.50 -9.07 6.95
CA LEU A 73 -6.26 -10.46 7.30
C LEU A 73 -7.04 -10.83 8.56
N ILE A 74 -7.34 -12.11 8.71
CA ILE A 74 -7.97 -12.71 9.89
C ILE A 74 -7.01 -13.71 10.54
N ASN A 75 -7.01 -13.78 11.86
CA ASN A 75 -6.27 -14.79 12.61
C ASN A 75 -7.20 -15.91 13.10
N GLN A 76 -6.63 -16.89 13.81
CA GLN A 76 -7.41 -18.01 14.37
C GLN A 76 -8.49 -17.59 15.38
N ASN A 77 -8.30 -16.46 16.06
CA ASN A 77 -9.28 -15.92 17.01
C ASN A 77 -10.39 -15.11 16.33
N HIS A 78 -10.55 -15.25 15.00
CA HIS A 78 -11.49 -14.50 14.16
C HIS A 78 -11.37 -12.97 14.29
N THR A 79 -10.19 -12.49 14.70
CA THR A 79 -9.91 -11.06 14.77
C THR A 79 -9.42 -10.60 13.41
N GLN A 80 -10.09 -9.62 12.80
CA GLN A 80 -9.68 -9.05 11.52
C GLN A 80 -8.93 -7.74 11.73
N LYS A 81 -7.80 -7.59 11.04
CA LYS A 81 -6.90 -6.44 11.12
C LYS A 81 -6.38 -6.06 9.75
N VAL A 82 -5.94 -4.82 9.64
CA VAL A 82 -5.35 -4.29 8.41
C VAL A 82 -3.84 -4.45 8.48
N PHE A 83 -3.25 -4.90 7.37
CA PHE A 83 -1.81 -5.07 7.23
C PHE A 83 -1.31 -4.35 5.99
N LEU A 84 -0.15 -3.71 6.16
CA LEU A 84 0.66 -3.21 5.06
C LEU A 84 1.66 -4.30 4.67
N LEU A 85 1.72 -4.58 3.38
CA LEU A 85 2.63 -5.51 2.74
C LEU A 85 3.59 -4.65 1.91
N LYS A 86 4.78 -4.42 2.45
CA LYS A 86 5.79 -3.60 1.80
C LYS A 86 6.44 -4.36 0.66
N ASN A 87 6.58 -3.71 -0.48
CA ASN A 87 7.31 -4.27 -1.59
C ASN A 87 8.80 -4.21 -1.28
N VAL A 88 9.46 -5.36 -1.16
CA VAL A 88 10.87 -5.45 -0.76
C VAL A 88 11.69 -6.20 -1.79
N ALA A 89 12.98 -5.87 -1.89
CA ALA A 89 13.92 -6.62 -2.70
C ALA A 89 13.99 -8.08 -2.22
N PHE A 90 13.98 -8.99 -3.18
CA PHE A 90 13.99 -10.42 -2.95
C PHE A 90 14.75 -11.09 -4.09
N THR A 91 15.48 -12.17 -3.83
CA THR A 91 16.20 -12.86 -4.90
C THR A 91 15.91 -14.33 -4.80
N GLN A 92 14.85 -14.76 -5.48
CA GLN A 92 14.51 -16.17 -5.63
C GLN A 92 13.75 -16.39 -6.94
N ASP A 93 14.02 -17.51 -7.62
CA ASP A 93 13.23 -18.02 -8.75
C ASP A 93 12.90 -16.97 -9.83
N ASN A 94 13.92 -16.20 -10.25
CA ASN A 94 13.85 -15.13 -11.27
C ASN A 94 13.07 -13.86 -10.87
N PHE A 95 12.51 -13.78 -9.67
CA PHE A 95 11.89 -12.55 -9.16
C PHE A 95 12.87 -11.75 -8.31
N THR A 96 12.87 -10.43 -8.53
CA THR A 96 13.74 -9.48 -7.82
C THR A 96 13.04 -8.80 -6.63
N ARG A 97 11.74 -9.06 -6.44
CA ARG A 97 10.91 -8.43 -5.41
C ARG A 97 9.81 -9.36 -4.90
N THR A 98 9.43 -9.16 -3.64
CA THR A 98 8.30 -9.82 -2.96
C THR A 98 7.62 -8.82 -2.01
N PHE A 99 6.67 -9.29 -1.21
CA PHE A 99 6.03 -8.51 -0.16
C PHE A 99 6.41 -9.01 1.23
N SER A 100 6.72 -8.07 2.13
CA SER A 100 6.95 -8.32 3.55
C SER A 100 5.87 -7.64 4.38
N ILE A 101 5.26 -8.37 5.31
CA ILE A 101 4.19 -7.85 6.16
C ILE A 101 4.77 -6.95 7.26
N ASP A 102 4.32 -5.70 7.32
CA ASP A 102 4.65 -4.77 8.40
C ASP A 102 3.69 -4.97 9.59
N TYR A 103 4.07 -5.87 10.50
CA TYR A 103 3.34 -6.13 11.74
C TYR A 103 3.42 -4.99 12.77
N LYS A 104 4.25 -3.98 12.54
CA LYS A 104 4.50 -2.88 13.48
C LYS A 104 3.83 -1.57 13.05
N ALA A 105 3.20 -1.53 11.87
CA ALA A 105 2.47 -0.36 11.42
C ALA A 105 1.42 0.04 12.47
N SER A 106 1.33 1.35 12.75
CA SER A 106 0.49 1.91 13.83
C SER A 106 -1.00 1.58 13.67
N PHE A 107 -1.44 1.40 12.43
CA PHE A 107 -2.82 1.09 12.06
C PHE A 107 -3.16 -0.41 12.06
N THR A 108 -2.22 -1.30 12.39
CA THR A 108 -2.50 -2.73 12.55
C THR A 108 -3.39 -3.05 13.74
N GLN A 109 -3.61 -2.10 14.65
CA GLN A 109 -4.44 -2.27 15.85
C GLN A 109 -5.62 -1.26 15.85
N PRO A 110 -6.55 -1.35 14.89
CA PRO A 110 -7.73 -0.50 14.89
C PRO A 110 -8.64 -0.85 16.08
N THR A 111 -9.51 0.08 16.45
CA THR A 111 -10.58 -0.22 17.41
C THR A 111 -11.64 -1.05 16.70
N GLY A 112 -12.00 -2.22 17.23
CA GLY A 112 -12.95 -3.13 16.61
C GLY A 112 -12.33 -4.06 15.55
N SER A 113 -13.18 -4.83 14.86
CA SER A 113 -12.76 -5.76 13.80
C SER A 113 -12.79 -5.07 12.44
N ALA A 114 -11.64 -4.92 11.78
CA ALA A 114 -11.54 -4.22 10.50
C ALA A 114 -12.00 -5.09 9.34
N PHE A 115 -12.81 -4.54 8.43
CA PHE A 115 -13.30 -5.29 7.27
C PHE A 115 -13.09 -4.55 5.93
N LEU A 116 -12.68 -3.27 5.98
CA LEU A 116 -12.33 -2.50 4.80
C LEU A 116 -11.16 -1.56 5.13
N ALA A 117 -10.24 -1.44 4.19
CA ALA A 117 -9.18 -0.46 4.25
C ALA A 117 -8.90 0.13 2.86
N ALA A 118 -8.43 1.37 2.83
CA ALA A 118 -8.05 2.06 1.60
C ALA A 118 -6.93 3.06 1.87
N PHE A 119 -6.09 3.27 0.86
CA PHE A 119 -5.20 4.41 0.81
C PHE A 119 -5.95 5.66 0.35
N PHE A 120 -5.59 6.81 0.91
CA PHE A 120 -6.07 8.11 0.47
C PHE A 120 -5.10 9.18 1.00
N ASP A 121 -4.77 10.17 0.18
CA ASP A 121 -3.95 11.32 0.57
C ASP A 121 -4.89 12.43 1.07
N ILE A 122 -5.02 12.59 2.39
CA ILE A 122 -5.99 13.53 2.97
C ILE A 122 -5.49 14.98 2.95
N ASP A 123 -4.18 15.16 3.03
CA ASP A 123 -3.53 16.46 3.13
C ASP A 123 -3.06 16.97 1.75
N GLU A 124 -3.26 16.18 0.69
CA GLU A 124 -2.87 16.45 -0.70
C GLU A 124 -1.36 16.71 -0.85
N ASP A 125 -0.54 16.03 -0.02
CA ASP A 125 0.91 16.22 0.04
C ASP A 125 1.71 15.12 -0.67
N GLY A 126 1.01 14.15 -1.28
CA GLY A 126 1.59 13.00 -1.95
C GLY A 126 1.92 11.84 -1.03
N VAL A 127 1.70 11.95 0.28
CA VAL A 127 1.89 10.87 1.26
C VAL A 127 0.57 10.14 1.47
N LEU A 128 0.55 8.83 1.23
CA LEU A 128 -0.68 8.05 1.41
C LEU A 128 -0.99 7.82 2.89
N ASP A 129 -2.18 8.24 3.32
CA ASP A 129 -2.79 7.87 4.60
C ASP A 129 -3.64 6.60 4.48
N VAL A 130 -4.07 6.06 5.62
CA VAL A 130 -4.88 4.85 5.68
C VAL A 130 -6.24 5.10 6.32
N PHE A 131 -7.30 4.81 5.57
CA PHE A 131 -8.67 4.74 6.07
C PHE A 131 -9.02 3.29 6.42
N ILE A 132 -9.55 3.07 7.61
CA ILE A 132 -9.97 1.75 8.10
C ILE A 132 -11.42 1.84 8.55
N THR A 133 -12.24 0.94 8.02
CA THR A 133 -13.61 0.74 8.51
C THR A 133 -13.66 -0.54 9.34
N SER A 134 -14.18 -0.41 10.56
CA SER A 134 -14.27 -1.52 11.51
C SER A 134 -15.64 -1.63 12.15
N ARG A 135 -15.99 -2.87 12.51
CA ARG A 135 -17.17 -3.18 13.34
C ARG A 135 -16.79 -3.14 14.81
N GLN A 136 -17.50 -2.33 15.57
CA GLN A 136 -17.37 -2.20 17.02
C GLN A 136 -18.16 -3.29 17.75
N THR A 137 -17.91 -3.45 19.05
CA THR A 137 -18.63 -4.41 19.92
C THR A 137 -20.11 -4.08 20.06
N ASP A 138 -20.52 -2.82 19.93
CA ASP A 138 -21.92 -2.38 19.89
C ASP A 138 -22.58 -2.55 18.50
N SER A 139 -21.94 -3.30 17.60
CA SER A 139 -22.35 -3.53 16.21
C SER A 139 -22.39 -2.29 15.32
N LYS A 140 -21.93 -1.12 15.80
CA LYS A 140 -21.80 0.06 14.94
C LYS A 140 -20.56 -0.03 14.07
N THR A 141 -20.65 0.59 12.91
CA THR A 141 -19.51 0.80 12.03
C THR A 141 -18.77 2.07 12.45
N LYS A 142 -17.45 1.97 12.54
CA LYS A 142 -16.57 3.11 12.81
C LYS A 142 -15.58 3.27 11.67
N LEU A 143 -15.43 4.50 11.19
CA LEU A 143 -14.37 4.89 10.28
C LEU A 143 -13.22 5.50 11.10
N GLN A 144 -12.01 5.02 10.88
CA GLN A 144 -10.79 5.53 11.49
C GLN A 144 -9.81 5.94 10.40
N THR A 145 -9.12 7.04 10.62
CA THR A 145 -8.06 7.55 9.74
C THR A 145 -6.73 7.50 10.47
N PHE A 146 -5.72 6.95 9.81
CA PHE A 146 -4.36 6.88 10.31
C PHE A 146 -3.47 7.70 9.39
N LYS A 147 -3.03 8.85 9.90
CA LYS A 147 -2.17 9.74 9.13
C LYS A 147 -0.75 9.21 9.06
N ASN A 148 -0.21 9.12 7.86
CA ASN A 148 1.18 8.77 7.63
C ASN A 148 2.03 10.03 7.73
N LYS A 149 2.79 10.15 8.83
CA LYS A 149 3.77 11.22 8.98
C LYS A 149 5.09 10.77 8.37
N PHE A 150 5.11 10.63 7.05
CA PHE A 150 6.35 10.39 6.34
C PHE A 150 7.18 11.67 6.40
N LEU A 151 8.28 11.61 7.14
CA LEU A 151 9.16 12.76 7.44
C LEU A 151 10.49 12.66 6.67
N GLU A 152 10.58 11.87 5.59
CA GLU A 152 11.79 11.94 4.78
C GLU A 152 11.80 13.25 4.00
N ASP A 153 12.72 14.12 4.40
CA ASP A 153 12.88 15.48 3.92
C ASP A 153 13.18 15.50 2.41
N ALA A 154 12.15 15.46 1.57
CA ALA A 154 12.28 15.69 0.14
C ALA A 154 12.55 17.18 -0.13
N TYR A 155 13.79 17.62 0.09
CA TYR A 155 14.28 18.89 -0.46
C TYR A 155 14.41 18.73 -1.97
N PHE A 156 13.45 19.25 -2.74
CA PHE A 156 13.63 19.34 -4.18
C PHE A 156 14.55 20.51 -4.51
N LEU A 157 15.66 20.23 -5.20
CA LEU A 157 16.53 21.27 -5.74
C LEU A 157 15.96 21.74 -7.09
N LYS A 158 15.22 22.85 -7.09
CA LYS A 158 14.79 23.50 -8.33
C LYS A 158 15.96 24.27 -8.95
N VAL A 159 16.71 23.63 -9.84
CA VAL A 159 17.75 24.30 -10.64
C VAL A 159 17.11 24.91 -11.88
N MET A 160 17.01 26.24 -11.91
CA MET A 160 16.68 26.98 -13.12
C MET A 160 17.99 27.43 -13.76
N VAL A 161 18.39 26.76 -14.83
CA VAL A 161 19.50 27.24 -15.66
C VAL A 161 18.92 28.27 -16.62
N VAL A 162 19.14 29.55 -16.31
CA VAL A 162 18.87 30.62 -17.26
C VAL A 162 20.03 30.60 -18.25
N SER A 163 19.80 30.11 -19.47
CA SER A 163 20.74 30.34 -20.56
C SER A 163 20.68 31.84 -20.88
N GLY A 164 21.54 32.61 -20.21
CA GLY A 164 21.83 33.98 -20.59
C GLY A 164 22.59 33.98 -21.92
N LEU A 165 21.93 33.60 -23.01
CA LEU A 165 22.51 33.80 -24.32
C LEU A 165 22.15 35.21 -24.78
N CYS A 166 23.05 36.14 -24.47
CA CYS A 166 23.23 37.37 -25.23
C CYS A 166 24.74 37.56 -25.38
N GLY A 167 25.25 37.31 -26.60
CA GLY A 167 26.68 37.32 -26.91
C GLY A 167 27.34 38.65 -26.57
N GLU A 168 26.91 39.77 -27.16
CA GLU A 168 27.44 41.11 -26.86
C GLU A 168 26.45 42.28 -27.04
N ASP A 169 25.24 42.10 -27.60
CA ASP A 169 24.26 43.20 -27.79
C ASP A 169 22.81 42.70 -27.70
N CYS A 170 22.09 43.06 -26.63
CA CYS A 170 20.66 42.73 -26.48
C CYS A 170 19.84 43.98 -26.16
N ASN A 171 19.14 44.48 -27.17
CA ASN A 171 18.19 45.60 -27.09
C ASN A 171 16.81 45.20 -26.54
N VAL A 172 16.64 43.95 -26.08
CA VAL A 172 15.38 43.45 -25.52
C VAL A 172 15.69 42.64 -24.27
N ALA A 173 14.94 42.89 -23.19
CA ALA A 173 15.12 42.19 -21.92
C ALA A 173 15.00 40.66 -22.13
N PRO A 174 15.96 39.86 -21.64
CA PRO A 174 15.94 38.41 -21.85
C PRO A 174 14.78 37.76 -21.10
N TYR A 175 14.11 36.82 -21.78
CA TYR A 175 13.05 36.00 -21.17
C TYR A 175 13.64 35.09 -20.08
N GLY A 176 12.97 34.99 -18.94
CA GLY A 176 13.33 34.07 -17.85
C GLY A 176 14.06 34.70 -16.66
N THR A 177 14.22 36.02 -16.61
CA THR A 177 14.67 36.70 -15.38
C THR A 177 13.48 36.94 -14.46
N ASN A 178 13.52 36.44 -13.22
CA ASN A 178 12.65 36.94 -12.15
C ASN A 178 13.05 38.39 -11.85
N GLN A 179 12.31 39.35 -12.40
CA GLN A 179 12.36 40.73 -11.93
C GLN A 179 11.54 40.87 -10.64
N PRO A 180 11.90 41.81 -9.74
CA PRO A 180 11.26 42.00 -8.44
C PRO A 180 9.76 42.33 -8.52
#